data_AF-A0A7C5B1E6-F1
#
_entry.id   AF-A0A7C5B1E6-F1
#
_cell.length_a   1.000
_cell.length_b   1.000
_cell.length_c   1.000
_cell.angle_alpha   90.00
_cell.angle_beta   90.00
_cell.angle_gamma   90.00
#
_symmetry.space_group_name_H-M   'P 1'
#
loop_
_entity.id
_entity.type
_entity.pdbx_description
1 polymer ?
#
loop_
_entity_poly.entity_id
_entity_poly.type
_entity_poly.pdbx_seq_one_letter_code
_entity_poly.pdbx_strand_id
1 'polypeptide(L)'
;MQTLDIHRPDMPDLQFVLLVTALCTSRLTTLNIPETLRATIFNRCWTLIHETPPPGRPEDRVLDLRPWTELTVEAMVETIRAGLTEAGIRILAWEHAPSEPTRTSTPEAKPLIERLAQLYPQPPKETDSGDAAGATPH
;
A
#
# COMPACT_ATOMS: atom_id res chain seq x y z
N MET A 1 8.68 6.24 -9.49
CA MET A 1 8.03 5.02 -9.97
C MET A 1 8.40 3.83 -9.11
N GLN A 2 7.41 3.16 -8.54
CA GLN A 2 7.59 1.91 -7.81
C GLN A 2 7.00 0.76 -8.64
N THR A 3 7.64 -0.40 -8.61
CA THR A 3 7.21 -1.58 -9.37
C THR A 3 7.28 -2.86 -8.54
N LEU A 4 6.42 -3.82 -8.83
CA LEU A 4 6.41 -5.14 -8.20
C LEU A 4 6.10 -6.24 -9.21
N ASP A 5 6.95 -7.26 -9.31
CA ASP A 5 6.65 -8.49 -10.05
C ASP A 5 5.74 -9.38 -9.19
N ILE A 6 4.53 -9.67 -9.67
CA ILE A 6 3.52 -10.40 -8.88
C ILE A 6 3.86 -11.87 -8.65
N HIS A 7 4.74 -12.45 -9.48
CA HIS A 7 5.19 -13.83 -9.38
C HIS A 7 6.53 -13.96 -8.66
N ARG A 8 7.33 -12.88 -8.65
CA ARG A 8 8.63 -12.81 -7.94
C ARG A 8 8.73 -11.54 -7.12
N PRO A 9 7.90 -11.36 -6.08
CA PRO A 9 7.80 -10.10 -5.37
C PRO A 9 8.94 -9.84 -4.38
N ASP A 10 9.82 -10.83 -4.15
CA ASP A 10 10.92 -10.77 -3.16
C ASP A 10 10.48 -10.28 -1.77
N MET A 11 9.26 -10.67 -1.37
CA MET A 11 8.67 -10.35 -0.06
C MET A 11 7.78 -11.50 0.42
N PRO A 12 7.52 -11.59 1.74
CA PRO A 12 6.60 -12.58 2.30
C PRO A 12 5.16 -12.40 1.79
N ASP A 13 4.42 -13.50 1.72
CA ASP A 13 3.03 -13.52 1.23
C ASP A 13 2.11 -12.58 2.00
N LEU A 14 2.26 -12.49 3.33
CA LEU A 14 1.51 -11.53 4.14
C LEU A 14 1.77 -10.09 3.70
N GLN A 15 3.02 -9.73 3.45
CA GLN A 15 3.40 -8.39 3.00
C GLN A 15 2.86 -8.12 1.60
N PHE A 16 2.94 -9.12 0.70
CA PHE A 16 2.37 -9.03 -0.64
C PHE A 16 0.86 -8.78 -0.62
N VAL A 17 0.10 -9.57 0.14
CA VAL A 17 -1.36 -9.42 0.25
C VAL A 17 -1.71 -8.05 0.81
N LEU A 18 -1.08 -7.62 1.91
CA LEU A 18 -1.36 -6.33 2.53
C LEU A 18 -1.03 -5.16 1.58
N LEU A 19 0.09 -5.23 0.87
CA LEU A 19 0.46 -4.20 -0.10
C LEU A 19 -0.55 -4.11 -1.24
N VAL A 20 -0.84 -5.23 -1.91
CA VAL A 20 -1.72 -5.21 -3.10
C VAL A 20 -3.15 -4.84 -2.73
N THR A 21 -3.65 -5.30 -1.59
CA THR A 21 -5.01 -4.94 -1.14
C THR A 21 -5.10 -3.47 -0.70
N ALA A 22 -4.05 -2.93 -0.07
CA ALA A 22 -3.95 -1.49 0.20
C ALA A 22 -3.87 -0.66 -1.11
N LEU A 23 -3.11 -1.12 -2.10
CA LEU A 23 -3.11 -0.49 -3.43
C LEU A 23 -4.50 -0.52 -4.06
N CYS A 24 -5.24 -1.62 -3.92
CA CYS A 24 -6.60 -1.74 -4.43
C CYS A 24 -7.58 -0.75 -3.78
N THR A 25 -7.43 -0.43 -2.49
CA THR A 25 -8.29 0.52 -1.76
C THR A 25 -7.75 1.95 -1.73
N SER A 26 -6.54 2.18 -2.25
CA SER A 26 -5.92 3.51 -2.33
C SER A 26 -6.72 4.49 -3.21
N ARG A 27 -6.34 5.77 -3.21
CA ARG A 27 -6.86 6.75 -4.17
C ARG A 27 -5.82 7.10 -5.25
N LEU A 28 -4.84 6.21 -5.46
CA LEU A 28 -3.79 6.43 -6.46
C LEU A 28 -4.40 6.42 -7.86
N THR A 29 -4.21 7.53 -8.58
CA THR A 29 -4.60 7.69 -9.99
C THR A 29 -3.59 7.09 -10.95
N THR A 30 -2.36 6.88 -10.48
CA THR A 30 -1.19 6.42 -11.26
C THR A 30 -0.90 4.92 -11.04
N LEU A 31 -1.90 4.13 -10.66
CA LEU A 31 -1.79 2.67 -10.50
C LEU A 31 -2.25 1.97 -11.78
N ASN A 32 -1.46 1.04 -12.30
CA ASN A 32 -1.78 0.28 -13.51
C ASN A 32 -2.81 -0.85 -13.33
N ILE A 33 -3.66 -0.76 -12.29
CA ILE A 33 -4.79 -1.67 -12.05
C ILE A 33 -6.08 -0.86 -12.23
N PRO A 34 -6.98 -1.22 -13.17
CA PRO A 34 -8.26 -0.55 -13.32
C PRO A 34 -9.11 -0.58 -12.04
N GLU A 35 -9.86 0.48 -11.76
CA GLU A 35 -10.66 0.60 -10.53
C GLU A 35 -11.64 -0.56 -10.32
N THR A 36 -12.28 -1.03 -11.39
CA THR A 36 -13.19 -2.18 -11.35
C THR A 36 -12.48 -3.48 -10.96
N LEU A 37 -11.25 -3.69 -11.46
CA LEU A 37 -10.43 -4.83 -11.10
C LEU A 37 -9.95 -4.74 -9.64
N ARG A 38 -9.55 -3.53 -9.20
CA ARG A 38 -9.16 -3.27 -7.80
C ARG A 38 -10.29 -3.62 -6.83
N ALA A 39 -11.51 -3.17 -7.14
CA ALA A 39 -12.70 -3.51 -6.35
C ALA A 39 -12.97 -5.02 -6.36
N THR A 40 -12.84 -5.67 -7.53
CA THR A 40 -13.05 -7.12 -7.66
C THR A 40 -12.06 -7.93 -6.83
N ILE A 41 -10.77 -7.61 -6.91
CA ILE A 41 -9.71 -8.28 -6.14
C ILE A 41 -9.99 -8.10 -4.64
N PHE A 42 -10.22 -6.86 -4.19
CA PHE A 42 -10.50 -6.60 -2.79
C PHE A 42 -11.73 -7.37 -2.29
N ASN A 43 -12.84 -7.34 -3.05
CA ASN A 43 -14.07 -8.02 -2.66
C ASN A 43 -13.87 -9.54 -2.56
N ARG A 44 -13.11 -10.15 -3.48
CA ARG A 44 -12.80 -11.59 -3.42
C ARG A 44 -11.95 -11.92 -2.18
N CYS A 45 -10.91 -11.15 -1.89
CA CYS A 45 -10.13 -11.33 -0.66
C CYS A 45 -10.98 -11.13 0.60
N TRP A 46 -11.88 -10.14 0.60
CA TRP A 46 -12.78 -9.87 1.71
C TRP A 46 -13.68 -11.08 2.01
N THR A 47 -14.26 -11.71 0.99
CA THR A 47 -15.14 -12.88 1.16
C THR A 47 -14.42 -14.13 1.68
N LEU A 48 -13.09 -14.18 1.64
CA LEU A 48 -12.34 -15.30 2.24
C LEU A 48 -12.34 -15.24 3.77
N ILE A 49 -12.57 -14.07 4.36
CA ILE A 49 -12.44 -13.83 5.81
C ILE A 49 -13.66 -13.16 6.45
N HIS A 50 -14.67 -12.80 5.67
CA HIS A 50 -15.91 -12.19 6.17
C HIS A 50 -17.14 -12.78 5.46
N GLU A 51 -18.23 -12.92 6.20
CA GLU A 51 -19.54 -13.34 5.68
C GLU A 51 -20.38 -12.14 5.18
N THR A 52 -20.01 -10.92 5.57
CA THR A 52 -20.72 -9.68 5.20
C THR A 52 -20.12 -9.05 3.95
N PRO A 53 -20.87 -8.19 3.22
CA PRO A 53 -20.28 -7.43 2.13
C PRO A 53 -19.16 -6.49 2.60
N PRO A 54 -18.20 -6.15 1.73
CA PRO A 54 -17.18 -5.13 2.00
C PRO A 54 -17.78 -3.78 2.40
N PRO A 55 -17.11 -3.00 3.25
CA PRO A 55 -17.54 -1.65 3.59
C PRO A 55 -17.74 -0.77 2.35
N GLY A 56 -18.79 0.06 2.38
CA GLY A 56 -19.07 1.01 1.30
C GLY A 56 -18.05 2.15 1.22
N ARG A 57 -17.51 2.56 2.37
CA ARG A 57 -16.49 3.61 2.47
C ARG A 57 -15.09 3.03 2.22
N PRO A 58 -14.28 3.57 1.29
CA PRO A 58 -12.94 3.07 1.02
C PRO A 58 -12.01 3.07 2.23
N GLU A 59 -12.12 4.06 3.11
CA GLU A 59 -11.32 4.19 4.32
C GLU A 59 -11.56 3.08 5.37
N ASP A 60 -12.70 2.40 5.30
CA ASP A 60 -13.07 1.29 6.17
C ASP A 60 -12.66 -0.07 5.56
N ARG A 61 -12.22 -0.09 4.30
CA ARG A 61 -11.80 -1.30 3.58
C ARG A 61 -10.41 -1.75 3.99
N VAL A 62 -10.32 -2.33 5.19
CA VAL A 62 -9.10 -2.85 5.78
C VAL A 62 -9.27 -4.35 6.03
N LEU A 63 -8.28 -5.15 5.63
CA LEU A 63 -8.24 -6.58 5.95
C LEU A 63 -7.42 -6.78 7.24
N ASP A 64 -8.04 -7.29 8.28
CA ASP A 64 -7.32 -7.75 9.47
C ASP A 64 -6.92 -9.21 9.29
N LEU A 65 -5.64 -9.43 8.96
CA LEU A 65 -5.09 -10.77 8.71
C LEU A 65 -4.52 -11.45 9.96
N ARG A 66 -4.46 -10.75 11.11
CA ARG A 66 -3.88 -11.28 12.35
C ARG A 66 -4.54 -12.57 12.86
N PRO A 67 -5.87 -12.77 12.79
CA PRO A 67 -6.50 -13.98 13.30
C PRO A 67 -6.45 -15.16 12.30
N TRP A 68 -5.90 -14.96 11.10
CA TRP A 68 -6.01 -15.93 10.00
C TRP A 68 -4.73 -16.73 9.79
N THR A 69 -4.90 -17.92 9.20
CA THR A 69 -3.82 -18.88 8.98
C THR A 69 -3.00 -18.56 7.73
N GLU A 70 -1.80 -19.13 7.64
CA GLU A 70 -0.98 -19.08 6.42
C GLU A 70 -1.74 -19.56 5.19
N LEU A 71 -2.52 -20.64 5.31
CA LEU A 71 -3.40 -21.13 4.23
C LEU A 71 -4.39 -20.07 3.71
N THR A 72 -4.92 -19.23 4.61
CA THR A 72 -5.83 -18.15 4.22
C THR A 72 -5.07 -17.07 3.43
N VAL A 73 -3.84 -16.76 3.86
CA VAL A 73 -2.97 -15.81 3.16
C VAL A 73 -2.57 -16.36 1.78
N GLU A 74 -2.20 -17.64 1.68
CA GLU A 74 -1.92 -18.30 0.39
C GLU A 74 -3.12 -18.23 -0.56
N ALA A 75 -4.34 -18.49 -0.07
CA ALA A 75 -5.55 -18.36 -0.86
C ALA A 75 -5.78 -16.92 -1.37
N MET A 76 -5.43 -15.92 -0.56
CA MET A 76 -5.45 -14.51 -0.98
C MET A 76 -4.38 -14.20 -2.04
N VAL A 77 -3.16 -14.74 -1.90
CA VAL A 77 -2.09 -14.60 -2.90
C VAL A 77 -2.56 -15.13 -4.25
N GLU A 78 -3.11 -16.34 -4.28
CA GLU A 78 -3.61 -16.95 -5.51
C GLU A 78 -4.79 -16.17 -6.11
N THR A 79 -5.71 -15.70 -5.27
CA THR A 79 -6.82 -14.84 -5.70
C THR A 79 -6.33 -13.55 -6.38
N ILE A 80 -5.32 -12.90 -5.79
CA ILE A 80 -4.70 -11.68 -6.33
C ILE A 80 -3.99 -11.98 -7.64
N ARG A 81 -3.13 -13.01 -7.67
CA ARG A 81 -2.35 -13.39 -8.86
C ARG A 81 -3.24 -13.78 -10.02
N ALA A 82 -4.29 -14.56 -9.77
CA ALA A 82 -5.27 -14.92 -10.78
C ALA A 82 -5.92 -13.67 -11.38
N GLY A 83 -6.47 -12.78 -10.54
CA GLY A 83 -7.14 -11.56 -11.01
C GLY A 83 -6.21 -10.63 -11.82
N LEU A 84 -4.96 -10.50 -11.42
CA LEU A 84 -3.98 -9.68 -12.14
C LEU A 84 -3.52 -10.34 -13.44
N THR A 85 -3.26 -11.65 -13.42
CA THR A 85 -2.81 -12.42 -14.60
C THR A 85 -3.91 -12.49 -15.67
N GLU A 86 -5.17 -12.69 -15.28
CA GLU A 86 -6.33 -12.65 -16.17
C GLU A 86 -6.46 -11.29 -16.89
N ALA A 87 -6.10 -10.20 -16.21
CA ALA A 87 -6.06 -8.86 -16.78
C ALA A 87 -4.77 -8.56 -17.56
N GLY A 88 -3.86 -9.52 -17.71
CA GLY A 88 -2.57 -9.34 -18.39
C GLY A 88 -1.54 -8.54 -17.61
N ILE A 89 -1.76 -8.30 -16.32
CA ILE A 89 -0.87 -7.53 -15.44
C ILE A 89 0.11 -8.49 -14.77
N ARG A 90 1.40 -8.34 -15.08
CA ARG A 90 2.50 -9.08 -14.44
C ARG A 90 3.36 -8.24 -13.53
N ILE A 91 3.53 -6.96 -13.90
CA ILE A 91 4.26 -5.98 -13.11
C ILE A 91 3.25 -4.94 -12.64
N LEU A 92 3.08 -4.80 -11.33
CA LEU A 92 2.38 -3.65 -10.75
C LEU A 92 3.29 -2.44 -10.86
N ALA A 93 2.73 -1.30 -11.24
CA ALA A 93 3.43 -0.03 -11.31
C ALA A 93 2.54 1.05 -10.69
N TRP A 94 3.11 1.82 -9.77
CA TRP A 94 2.43 2.95 -9.15
C TRP A 94 3.39 4.09 -8.84
N GLU A 95 2.84 5.29 -8.76
CA GLU A 95 3.55 6.45 -8.25
C GLU A 95 2.92 6.89 -6.94
N HIS A 96 3.74 6.94 -5.88
CA HIS A 96 3.37 7.57 -4.64
C HIS A 96 4.53 8.45 -4.19
N ALA A 97 4.36 9.77 -4.27
CA ALA A 97 5.28 10.68 -3.61
C ALA A 97 5.25 10.39 -2.10
N PRO A 98 6.40 10.38 -1.40
CA PRO A 98 6.42 10.29 0.05
C PRO A 98 5.45 11.33 0.65
N SER A 99 4.48 10.86 1.43
CA SER A 99 3.51 11.74 2.09
C SER A 99 3.69 11.65 3.60
N GLU A 100 3.45 12.77 4.29
CA GLU A 100 3.41 12.78 5.74
C GLU A 100 2.25 11.89 6.22
N PRO A 101 2.42 11.13 7.33
CA PRO A 101 1.38 10.28 7.86
C PRO A 101 0.09 11.08 8.11
N THR A 102 -1.00 10.70 7.45
CA THR A 102 -2.29 11.41 7.61
C THR A 102 -3.06 10.99 8.86
N ARG A 103 -2.70 9.85 9.47
CA ARG A 103 -3.29 9.38 10.72
C ARG A 103 -2.42 9.76 11.91
N THR A 104 -3.02 10.42 12.89
CA THR A 104 -2.42 10.62 14.20
C THR A 104 -2.22 9.26 14.87
N SER A 105 -0.99 8.96 15.25
CA SER A 105 -0.68 7.75 16.02
C SER A 105 -1.44 7.74 17.35
N THR A 106 -1.77 6.55 17.83
CA THR A 106 -2.41 6.42 19.14
C THR A 106 -1.45 6.84 20.25
N PRO A 107 -1.94 7.26 21.44
CA PRO A 107 -1.09 7.62 22.56
C PRO A 107 -0.10 6.49 22.95
N GLU A 108 -0.53 5.24 22.83
CA GLU A 108 0.24 4.04 23.17
C GLU A 108 1.38 3.78 22.16
N ALA A 109 1.22 4.25 20.92
CA ALA A 109 2.22 4.11 19.87
C ALA A 109 3.33 5.16 19.96
N LYS A 110 3.09 6.31 20.60
CA LYS A 110 4.09 7.40 20.76
C LYS A 110 5.44 6.95 21.34
N PRO A 111 5.50 6.23 22.48
CA PRO A 111 6.79 5.81 23.03
C PRO A 111 7.56 4.86 22.11
N LEU A 112 6.85 4.06 21.30
CA LEU A 112 7.47 3.17 20.32
C LEU A 112 8.05 3.95 19.13
N ILE A 113 7.33 4.97 18.66
CA ILE A 113 7.78 5.84 17.56
C ILE A 113 9.03 6.61 17.99
N GLU A 114 9.03 7.19 19.19
CA GLU A 114 10.19 7.90 19.75
C GLU A 114 11.41 6.98 19.87
N ARG A 115 11.20 5.73 20.31
CA ARG A 115 12.27 4.74 20.40
C ARG A 115 12.80 4.34 19.01
N LEU A 116 11.92 4.14 18.04
CA LEU A 116 12.29 3.82 16.66
C LEU A 116 13.11 4.95 16.01
N ALA A 117 12.71 6.21 16.24
CA ALA A 117 13.42 7.37 15.73
C ALA A 117 14.87 7.49 16.25
N GLN A 118 15.12 7.01 17.48
CA GLN A 118 16.47 6.96 18.05
C GLN A 118 17.32 5.82 17.45
N LEU A 119 16.69 4.69 17.11
CA LEU A 119 17.38 3.52 16.54
C LEU A 119 17.72 3.71 15.06
N TYR A 120 16.87 4.42 14.33
CA TYR A 120 17.02 4.70 12.91
C TYR A 120 16.87 6.21 12.66
N PRO A 121 17.91 7.01 12.95
CA PRO A 121 17.89 8.43 12.68
C PRO A 121 17.66 8.64 11.18
N GLN A 122 16.58 9.35 10.83
CA GLN A 122 16.33 9.67 9.43
C GLN A 122 17.47 10.57 8.93
N PRO A 123 18.04 10.30 7.74
CA PRO A 123 19.01 11.21 7.14
C PRO A 123 18.37 12.60 6.98
N PRO A 124 19.17 13.69 7.05
CA PRO A 124 18.64 15.03 6.86
C PRO A 124 17.85 15.08 5.55
N LYS A 125 16.59 15.54 5.59
CA LYS A 125 15.85 15.87 4.36
C LYS A 125 16.72 16.87 3.60
N GLU A 126 17.21 16.49 2.41
CA GLU A 126 17.85 17.44 1.51
C GLU A 126 16.84 18.55 1.23
N THR A 127 17.07 19.72 1.80
CA THR A 127 16.38 20.94 1.42
C THR A 127 16.70 21.20 -0.04
N ASP A 128 15.73 20.95 -0.91
CA ASP A 128 15.71 21.45 -2.29
C ASP A 128 15.92 22.97 -2.24
N SER A 129 17.18 23.38 -2.42
CA SER A 129 17.58 24.77 -2.49
C SER A 129 17.46 25.18 -3.96
N GLY A 130 16.22 25.23 -4.44
CA GLY A 130 15.85 25.72 -5.75
C GLY A 130 15.30 27.14 -5.67
N ASP A 131 16.09 28.07 -6.17
CA ASP A 131 15.68 29.35 -6.78
C ASP A 131 15.48 30.57 -5.85
N ALA A 132 16.59 31.28 -5.58
CA ALA A 132 16.56 32.72 -5.33
C ALA A 132 16.89 33.45 -6.64
N ALA A 133 15.84 33.98 -7.24
CA ALA A 133 15.83 34.77 -8.46
C ALA A 133 16.85 35.91 -8.47
N GLY A 134 17.37 36.19 -9.67
CA GLY A 134 18.39 37.18 -9.93
C GLY A 134 18.02 38.61 -9.51
N ALA A 135 19.04 39.33 -9.03
CA ALA A 135 19.03 40.78 -8.91
C ALA A 135 20.38 41.32 -9.39
N THR A 136 20.39 41.93 -10.58
CA THR A 136 21.40 42.88 -11.02
C THR A 136 20.75 44.25 -11.09
N PRO A 137 21.25 45.29 -10.38
CA PRO A 137 20.83 46.65 -10.61
C PRO A 137 21.78 47.37 -11.58
N HIS A 138 21.19 48.25 -12.39
CA HIS A 138 21.85 49.29 -13.16
C HIS A 138 21.96 50.57 -12.32
#